data_AF-A0A9W4TPS4-F1
#
_entry.id   AF-A0A9W4TPS4-F1
#
_cell.length_a   1.000
_cell.length_b   1.000
_cell.length_c   1.000
_cell.angle_alpha   90.00
_cell.angle_beta   90.00
_cell.angle_gamma   90.00
#
_symmetry.space_group_name_H-M   'P 1'
#
loop_
_entity.id
_entity.type
_entity.pdbx_description
1 polymer ?
#
loop_
_entity_poly.entity_id
_entity_poly.type
_entity_poly.pdbx_seq_one_letter_code
_entity_poly.pdbx_strand_id
1 'polypeptide(L)'
;MFGFSWAELLLIGVVAMVFIGPKDFPKVLKWLSDVIKKCRKMANEFHSQVDEVIKDPDLKEAKDQLLQLRNLNVKTAILNTIDRDGSLQSNLRDSPLSQTAMSSPATDYSEIAQGEIKPIPGMVDDTSNEWAVEKEIDYEALEAKDPAPSFLPPHIAQRLQVRRAAPPSPAMIPPHISKYKEQRWS
;
A
#
# COMPACT_ATOMS: atom_id res chain seq x y z
N MET A 1 -0.71 -12.87 24.52
CA MET A 1 -0.79 -13.39 23.14
C MET A 1 -0.90 -12.20 22.20
N PHE A 2 0.24 -11.69 21.73
CA PHE A 2 0.26 -10.56 20.79
C PHE A 2 0.56 -11.13 19.41
N GLY A 3 -0.52 -11.39 18.69
CA GLY A 3 -0.46 -11.92 17.34
C GLY A 3 -0.19 -10.77 16.40
N PHE A 4 1.09 -10.41 16.25
CA PHE A 4 1.58 -9.41 15.29
C PHE A 4 1.11 -9.79 13.88
N SER A 5 -0.11 -9.36 13.58
CA SER A 5 -0.87 -9.78 12.43
C SER A 5 -0.88 -8.62 11.45
N TRP A 6 -1.00 -8.95 10.17
CA TRP A 6 -1.19 -7.92 9.14
C TRP A 6 -2.37 -7.00 9.47
N ALA A 7 -3.41 -7.51 10.14
CA ALA A 7 -4.54 -6.72 10.60
C ALA A 7 -4.18 -5.70 11.70
N GLU A 8 -3.40 -6.08 12.71
CA GLU A 8 -2.94 -5.15 13.76
C GLU A 8 -2.03 -4.05 13.19
N LEU A 9 -1.14 -4.40 12.24
CA LEU A 9 -0.32 -3.41 11.54
C LEU A 9 -1.18 -2.44 10.73
N LEU A 10 -2.22 -2.93 10.05
CA LEU A 10 -3.15 -2.10 9.29
C LEU A 10 -3.91 -1.16 10.24
N LEU A 11 -4.37 -1.65 11.40
CA LEU A 11 -5.02 -0.84 12.42
C LEU A 11 -4.12 0.29 12.91
N ILE A 12 -2.86 -0.02 13.26
CA ILE A 12 -1.88 1.01 13.66
C ILE A 12 -1.62 1.99 12.52
N GLY A 13 -1.57 1.51 11.26
CA GLY A 13 -1.45 2.35 10.08
C GLY A 13 -2.62 3.33 9.92
N VAL A 14 -3.85 2.90 10.16
CA VAL A 14 -5.05 3.76 10.13
C VAL A 14 -5.02 4.78 11.27
N VAL A 15 -4.68 4.36 12.49
CA VAL A 15 -4.54 5.30 13.62
C VAL A 15 -3.46 6.35 13.33
N ALA A 16 -2.30 5.93 12.82
CA ALA A 16 -1.24 6.83 12.41
C ALA A 16 -1.70 7.79 11.29
N MET A 17 -2.50 7.31 10.33
CA MET A 17 -3.08 8.13 9.26
C MET A 17 -3.92 9.28 9.81
N VAL A 18 -4.73 9.01 10.83
CA VAL A 18 -5.61 10.02 11.42
C VAL A 18 -4.80 11.07 12.18
N PHE A 19 -3.79 10.65 12.94
CA PHE A 19 -2.97 11.55 13.76
C PHE A 19 -1.97 12.39 12.96
N ILE A 20 -1.22 11.77 12.04
CA ILE A 20 -0.25 12.46 11.18
C ILE A 20 -0.94 13.15 10.00
N GLY A 21 -2.11 12.66 9.61
CA GLY A 21 -2.81 13.09 8.41
C GLY A 21 -2.43 12.22 7.18
N PRO A 22 -3.41 11.92 6.31
CA PRO A 22 -3.21 11.00 5.18
C PRO A 22 -2.18 11.48 4.14
N LYS A 23 -1.93 12.78 4.08
CA LYS A 23 -0.98 13.39 3.13
C LYS A 23 0.47 13.33 3.61
N ASP A 24 0.71 13.15 4.90
CA ASP A 24 2.05 13.20 5.49
C ASP A 24 2.60 11.82 5.84
N PHE A 25 1.75 10.83 6.11
CA PHE A 25 2.17 9.43 6.21
C PHE A 25 2.95 8.89 5.00
N PRO A 26 2.57 9.14 3.73
CA PRO A 26 3.39 8.69 2.59
C PRO A 26 4.78 9.32 2.60
N LYS A 27 4.93 10.55 3.11
CA LYS A 27 6.25 11.20 3.28
C LYS A 27 7.06 10.51 4.37
N VAL A 28 6.45 10.18 5.51
CA VAL A 28 7.11 9.46 6.63
C VAL A 28 7.51 8.05 6.21
N LEU A 29 6.62 7.33 5.51
CA LEU A 29 6.90 5.99 5.01
C LEU A 29 8.04 6.01 3.99
N LYS A 30 8.09 7.03 3.12
CA LYS A 30 9.20 7.23 2.19
C LYS A 30 10.51 7.46 2.94
N TRP A 31 10.53 8.33 3.96
CA TRP A 31 11.70 8.56 4.81
C TRP A 31 12.18 7.28 5.49
N LEU A 32 11.27 6.55 6.14
CA LEU A 32 11.58 5.28 6.78
C LEU A 32 12.10 4.26 5.76
N SER A 33 11.49 4.18 4.58
CA SER A 33 11.94 3.28 3.52
C SER A 33 13.33 3.63 3.01
N ASP A 34 13.68 4.91 2.94
CA ASP A 34 14.99 5.36 2.47
C ASP A 34 16.07 5.04 3.51
N VAL A 35 15.76 5.11 4.81
CA VAL A 35 16.63 4.62 5.90
C VAL A 35 16.83 3.11 5.81
N ILE A 36 15.75 2.34 5.69
CA ILE A 36 15.80 0.88 5.57
C ILE A 36 16.56 0.45 4.30
N LYS A 37 16.36 1.14 3.17
CA LYS A 37 17.08 0.87 1.91
C LYS A 37 18.57 1.10 2.06
N LYS A 38 18.99 2.19 2.71
CA LYS A 38 20.41 2.45 2.98
C LYS A 38 21.01 1.36 3.86
N CYS A 39 20.31 0.96 4.92
CA CYS A 39 20.72 -0.15 5.77
C CYS A 39 20.82 -1.47 4.99
N ARG A 40 19.82 -1.79 4.15
CA ARG A 40 19.84 -2.98 3.28
C ARG A 40 20.98 -2.96 2.27
N LYS A 41 21.27 -1.79 1.69
CA LYS A 41 22.38 -1.63 0.74
C LYS A 41 23.72 -1.86 1.43
N MET A 42 23.93 -1.25 2.60
CA MET A 42 25.10 -1.51 3.44
C MET A 42 25.19 -3.00 3.81
N ALA A 43 24.08 -3.62 4.25
CA ALA A 43 24.05 -5.04 4.57
C ALA A 43 24.45 -5.90 3.37
N ASN A 44 23.98 -5.61 2.16
CA ASN A 44 24.39 -6.32 0.96
C ASN A 44 25.89 -6.19 0.67
N GLU A 45 26.47 -4.99 0.88
CA GLU A 45 27.91 -4.74 0.73
C GLU A 45 28.73 -5.44 1.83
N PHE A 46 28.19 -5.58 3.04
CA PHE A 46 28.77 -6.40 4.09
C PHE A 46 28.67 -7.88 3.76
N HIS A 47 27.54 -8.37 3.28
CA HIS A 47 27.39 -9.77 2.87
C HIS A 47 28.43 -10.15 1.81
N SER A 48 28.63 -9.31 0.79
CA SER A 48 29.64 -9.57 -0.24
C SER A 48 31.08 -9.60 0.29
N GLN A 49 31.41 -8.71 1.24
CA GLN A 49 32.75 -8.68 1.84
C GLN A 49 32.94 -9.80 2.87
N VAL A 50 31.90 -10.10 3.63
CA VAL A 50 31.92 -11.10 4.70
C VAL A 50 31.97 -12.50 4.07
N ASP A 51 31.27 -12.78 2.97
CA ASP A 51 31.32 -14.08 2.28
C ASP A 51 32.72 -14.42 1.74
N GLU A 52 33.54 -13.41 1.44
CA GLU A 52 34.96 -13.58 1.08
C GLU A 52 35.81 -14.02 2.28
N VAL A 53 35.54 -13.47 3.47
CA VAL A 53 36.26 -13.79 4.71
C VAL A 53 35.74 -15.08 5.39
N ILE A 54 34.45 -15.40 5.29
CA ILE A 54 33.83 -16.62 5.87
C ILE A 54 34.41 -17.92 5.30
N LYS A 55 35.14 -17.84 4.18
CA LYS A 55 35.85 -18.99 3.65
C LYS A 55 36.92 -19.53 4.62
N ASP A 56 37.30 -18.74 5.63
CA ASP A 56 38.13 -19.20 6.76
C ASP A 56 37.32 -20.00 7.81
N PRO A 57 37.87 -21.11 8.31
CA PRO A 57 37.18 -22.02 9.24
C PRO A 57 36.78 -21.37 10.58
N ASP A 58 37.49 -20.35 11.06
CA ASP A 58 37.21 -19.70 12.36
C ASP A 58 35.92 -18.84 12.33
N LEU A 59 35.56 -18.25 11.18
CA LEU A 59 34.37 -17.40 11.09
C LEU A 59 33.08 -18.20 10.91
N LYS A 60 33.19 -19.44 10.43
CA LYS A 60 32.07 -20.37 10.35
C LYS A 60 31.58 -20.75 11.75
N GLU A 61 32.49 -20.98 12.69
CA GLU A 61 32.14 -21.32 14.07
C GLU A 61 31.50 -20.13 14.81
N ALA A 62 32.01 -18.90 14.61
CA ALA A 62 31.39 -17.70 15.13
C ALA A 62 29.97 -17.48 14.59
N LYS A 63 29.73 -17.76 13.29
CA LYS A 63 28.38 -17.76 12.70
C LYS A 63 27.48 -18.80 13.34
N ASP A 64 27.94 -20.03 13.52
CA ASP A 64 27.16 -21.11 14.10
C ASP A 64 26.80 -20.81 15.56
N GLN A 65 27.70 -20.22 16.34
CA GLN A 65 27.41 -19.71 17.69
C GLN A 65 26.37 -18.58 17.67
N LEU A 66 26.50 -17.60 16.77
CA LEU A 66 25.54 -16.50 16.65
C LEU A 66 24.14 -16.99 16.26
N LEU A 67 24.08 -17.96 15.34
CA LEU A 67 22.85 -18.61 14.92
C LEU A 67 22.21 -19.39 16.06
N GLN A 68 23.00 -20.11 16.86
CA GLN A 68 22.51 -20.80 18.07
C GLN A 68 21.98 -19.80 19.11
N LEU A 69 22.66 -18.68 19.35
CA LEU A 69 22.16 -17.63 20.26
C LEU A 69 20.85 -17.00 19.76
N ARG A 70 20.74 -16.74 18.45
CA ARG A 70 19.53 -16.18 17.83
C ARG A 70 18.35 -17.16 17.94
N ASN A 71 18.60 -18.45 17.72
CA ASN A 71 17.55 -19.46 17.68
C ASN A 71 17.08 -19.89 19.08
N LEU A 72 17.92 -19.73 20.11
CA LEU A 72 17.58 -20.29 21.41
C LEU A 72 16.57 -19.46 22.18
N ASN A 73 16.73 -18.16 22.43
CA ASN A 73 15.87 -17.57 23.48
C ASN A 73 15.74 -16.05 23.41
N VAL A 74 15.64 -15.37 22.26
CA VAL A 74 15.38 -13.91 22.34
C VAL A 74 13.98 -13.64 22.90
N LYS A 75 12.96 -14.29 22.35
CA LYS A 75 11.58 -14.15 22.82
C LYS A 75 11.42 -14.68 24.25
N THR A 76 11.98 -15.85 24.55
CA THR A 76 11.89 -16.47 25.88
C THR A 76 12.75 -15.76 26.92
N ALA A 77 13.92 -15.22 26.57
CA ALA A 77 14.73 -14.43 27.51
C ALA A 77 14.04 -13.11 27.82
N ILE A 78 13.47 -12.43 26.82
CA ILE A 78 12.67 -11.22 27.05
C ILE A 78 11.42 -11.53 27.89
N LEU A 79 10.76 -12.67 27.66
CA LEU A 79 9.63 -13.10 28.48
C LEU A 79 10.06 -13.48 29.91
N ASN A 80 11.19 -14.17 30.09
CA ASN A 80 11.71 -14.53 31.41
C ASN A 80 12.26 -13.33 32.19
N THR A 81 12.76 -12.29 31.51
CA THR A 81 13.21 -11.07 32.18
C THR A 81 12.04 -10.17 32.56
N ILE A 82 10.97 -10.13 31.77
CA ILE A 82 9.80 -9.27 31.99
C ILE A 82 8.76 -9.95 32.91
N ASP A 83 8.56 -11.27 32.80
CA ASP A 83 7.59 -12.05 33.59
C ASP A 83 8.27 -13.24 34.27
N ARG A 84 9.16 -12.95 35.23
CA ARG A 84 9.93 -13.97 35.96
C ARG A 84 9.06 -14.87 36.85
N ASP A 85 7.88 -14.40 37.25
CA ASP A 85 6.97 -15.06 38.20
C ASP A 85 5.76 -15.73 37.51
N GLY A 86 5.66 -15.64 36.18
CA GLY A 86 4.54 -16.24 35.42
C GLY A 86 3.17 -15.59 35.65
N SER A 87 3.14 -14.48 36.39
CA SER A 87 1.93 -13.77 36.78
C SER A 87 1.22 -13.11 35.60
N LEU A 88 1.93 -12.71 34.54
CA LEU A 88 1.27 -12.12 33.36
C LEU A 88 0.59 -13.20 32.52
N GLN A 89 1.13 -14.41 32.45
CA GLN A 89 0.54 -15.48 31.65
C GLN A 89 -0.77 -16.03 32.24
N SER A 90 -0.87 -16.11 33.57
CA SER A 90 -2.11 -16.53 34.26
C SER A 90 -3.21 -15.50 34.07
N ASN A 91 -2.92 -14.22 34.32
CA ASN A 91 -3.91 -13.14 34.16
C ASN A 91 -4.38 -12.97 32.70
N LEU A 92 -3.55 -13.26 31.70
CA LEU A 92 -3.97 -13.26 30.29
C LEU A 92 -4.83 -14.47 29.91
N ARG A 93 -4.58 -15.65 30.51
CA ARG A 93 -5.41 -16.85 30.28
C ARG A 93 -6.80 -16.71 30.88
N ASP A 94 -6.90 -16.08 32.04
CA ASP A 94 -8.16 -15.91 32.77
C ASP A 94 -8.96 -14.66 32.31
N SER A 95 -8.41 -13.88 31.38
CA SER A 95 -9.07 -12.71 30.81
C SER A 95 -10.17 -13.12 29.80
N PRO A 96 -11.37 -12.50 29.82
CA PRO A 96 -12.48 -12.85 28.92
C PRO A 96 -12.15 -12.68 27.43
N LEU A 97 -11.07 -11.96 27.10
CA LEU A 97 -10.48 -11.87 25.76
C LEU A 97 -10.07 -13.24 25.17
N SER A 98 -9.62 -14.20 26.00
CA SER A 98 -9.22 -15.54 25.55
C SER A 98 -10.44 -16.41 25.21
N GLN A 99 -11.59 -16.15 25.83
CA GLN A 99 -12.82 -16.92 25.62
C GLN A 99 -13.50 -16.55 24.29
N THR A 100 -13.45 -15.27 23.89
CA THR A 100 -13.95 -14.79 22.59
C THR A 100 -13.16 -15.34 21.40
N ALA A 101 -11.86 -15.61 21.55
CA ALA A 101 -11.04 -16.20 20.49
C ALA A 101 -11.37 -17.68 20.22
N MET A 102 -11.97 -18.39 21.18
CA MET A 102 -12.37 -19.80 21.02
C MET A 102 -13.81 -19.99 20.54
N SER A 103 -14.61 -18.92 20.50
CA SER A 103 -15.98 -18.90 19.94
C SER A 103 -15.99 -18.14 18.61
N SER A 104 -15.38 -18.70 17.57
CA SER A 104 -15.69 -18.30 16.20
C SER A 104 -16.97 -19.03 15.78
N PRO A 105 -18.08 -18.34 15.49
CA PRO A 105 -19.21 -19.00 14.84
C PRO A 105 -18.76 -19.30 13.41
N ALA A 106 -18.68 -20.59 13.06
CA ALA A 106 -18.65 -21.00 11.67
C ALA A 106 -19.99 -20.59 11.05
N THR A 107 -20.04 -19.40 10.44
CA THR A 107 -21.22 -18.95 9.70
C THR A 107 -21.33 -19.78 8.42
N ASP A 108 -22.30 -20.68 8.44
CA ASP A 108 -22.82 -21.44 7.32
C ASP A 108 -23.37 -20.46 6.25
N TYR A 109 -22.75 -20.43 5.07
CA TYR A 109 -23.14 -19.57 3.94
C TYR A 109 -24.06 -20.29 2.94
N SER A 110 -24.88 -21.25 3.39
CA SER A 110 -25.75 -22.01 2.48
C SER A 110 -27.19 -21.47 2.33
N GLU A 111 -27.55 -20.35 2.99
CA GLU A 111 -28.94 -19.86 3.03
C GLU A 111 -29.15 -18.45 2.47
N ILE A 112 -28.46 -18.09 1.36
CA ILE A 112 -28.76 -16.87 0.57
C ILE A 112 -29.18 -17.22 -0.87
N ALA A 113 -29.53 -18.47 -1.15
CA ALA A 113 -29.84 -18.94 -2.51
C ALA A 113 -31.32 -18.82 -2.92
N GLN A 114 -32.23 -18.34 -2.06
CA GLN A 114 -33.65 -18.22 -2.40
C GLN A 114 -34.26 -16.95 -1.76
N GLY A 115 -34.04 -15.81 -2.40
CA GLY A 115 -34.64 -14.53 -2.01
C GLY A 115 -34.72 -13.60 -3.21
N GLU A 116 -35.90 -13.56 -3.82
CA GLU A 116 -36.30 -12.75 -4.96
C GLU A 116 -35.97 -11.26 -4.75
N ILE A 117 -35.08 -10.69 -5.58
CA ILE A 117 -34.71 -9.27 -5.53
C ILE A 117 -35.85 -8.46 -6.14
N LYS A 118 -36.63 -7.77 -5.32
CA LYS A 118 -37.56 -6.73 -5.80
C LYS A 118 -36.77 -5.45 -6.09
N PRO A 119 -36.82 -4.90 -7.31
CA PRO A 119 -36.11 -3.67 -7.63
C PRO A 119 -36.73 -2.47 -6.90
N ILE A 120 -35.84 -1.56 -6.49
CA ILE A 120 -36.18 -0.26 -5.88
C ILE A 120 -36.83 0.62 -6.96
N PRO A 121 -38.03 1.19 -6.75
CA PRO A 121 -38.66 2.05 -7.74
C PRO A 121 -37.90 3.37 -7.85
N GLY A 122 -37.33 3.67 -9.02
CA GLY A 122 -36.78 5.01 -9.32
C GLY A 122 -35.43 5.05 -10.05
N MET A 123 -34.74 3.92 -10.25
CA MET A 123 -33.56 3.90 -11.12
C MET A 123 -34.01 3.55 -12.54
N VAL A 124 -34.21 4.58 -13.35
CA VAL A 124 -34.48 4.44 -14.79
C VAL A 124 -33.20 3.92 -15.44
N ASP A 125 -33.28 2.75 -16.06
CA ASP A 125 -32.25 2.24 -16.95
C ASP A 125 -32.18 3.16 -18.18
N ASP A 126 -31.18 4.03 -18.23
CA ASP A 126 -30.74 4.63 -19.48
C ASP A 126 -29.45 3.96 -19.94
N THR A 127 -29.61 2.72 -20.41
CA THR A 127 -28.60 2.03 -21.19
C THR A 127 -28.66 2.55 -22.62
N SER A 128 -28.04 3.70 -22.87
CA SER A 128 -27.62 4.09 -24.20
C SER A 128 -26.19 4.61 -24.17
N ASN A 129 -25.31 3.82 -24.77
CA ASN A 129 -23.95 4.19 -25.10
C ASN A 129 -23.94 5.46 -25.97
N GLU A 130 -23.60 6.60 -25.38
CA GLU A 130 -23.22 7.83 -26.10
C GLU A 130 -21.83 8.29 -25.64
N TRP A 131 -20.81 7.50 -25.96
CA TRP A 131 -19.40 7.86 -25.77
C TRP A 131 -18.70 8.22 -27.10
N ALA A 132 -19.46 8.68 -28.09
CA ALA A 132 -18.91 9.15 -29.36
C ALA A 132 -19.59 10.44 -29.83
N VAL A 133 -19.32 11.55 -29.12
CA VAL A 133 -19.46 12.88 -29.72
C VAL A 133 -18.15 13.61 -29.45
N GLU A 134 -17.24 13.55 -30.42
CA GLU A 134 -16.11 14.47 -30.52
C GLU A 134 -16.72 15.87 -30.70
N LYS A 135 -16.85 16.58 -29.58
CA LYS A 135 -17.32 17.96 -29.61
C LYS A 135 -16.13 18.78 -30.07
N GLU A 136 -16.09 19.08 -31.36
CA GLU A 136 -15.17 20.03 -31.96
C GLU A 136 -15.26 21.32 -31.14
N ILE A 137 -14.24 21.57 -30.32
CA ILE A 137 -14.19 22.75 -29.48
C ILE A 137 -13.85 23.90 -30.41
N ASP A 138 -14.81 24.77 -30.66
CA ASP A 138 -14.58 26.01 -31.40
C ASP A 138 -13.61 26.90 -30.61
N TYR A 139 -12.34 26.86 -31.00
CA TYR A 139 -11.23 27.53 -30.33
C TYR A 139 -11.36 29.07 -30.41
N GLU A 140 -12.11 29.58 -31.39
CA GLU A 140 -12.28 31.01 -31.65
C GLU A 140 -13.22 31.68 -30.62
N ALA A 141 -14.13 30.89 -30.02
CA ALA A 141 -15.05 31.37 -28.99
C ALA A 141 -14.44 31.51 -27.58
N LEU A 142 -13.27 30.90 -27.33
CA LEU A 142 -12.61 30.91 -26.01
C LEU A 142 -11.65 32.09 -25.81
N GLU A 143 -11.29 32.80 -26.88
CA GLU A 143 -10.29 33.87 -26.85
C GLU A 143 -10.90 35.23 -26.49
N ALA A 144 -12.21 35.41 -26.66
CA ALA A 144 -12.81 36.75 -26.67
C ALA A 144 -13.42 37.26 -25.35
N LYS A 145 -13.38 36.54 -24.20
CA LYS A 145 -14.27 36.92 -23.08
C LYS A 145 -13.76 37.07 -21.66
N ASP A 146 -12.60 36.55 -21.26
CA ASP A 146 -12.20 36.63 -19.85
C ASP A 146 -10.79 37.20 -19.65
N PRO A 147 -10.65 38.53 -19.43
CA PRO A 147 -9.39 39.07 -18.95
C PRO A 147 -9.08 38.46 -17.57
N ALA A 148 -7.82 38.09 -17.36
CA ALA A 148 -7.37 37.51 -16.10
C ALA A 148 -7.78 38.43 -14.92
N PRO A 149 -8.35 37.88 -13.84
CA PRO A 149 -8.83 38.70 -12.72
C PRO A 149 -7.70 39.55 -12.14
N SER A 150 -7.98 40.82 -11.88
CA SER A 150 -7.03 41.86 -11.46
C SER A 150 -6.33 41.58 -10.13
N PHE A 151 -6.78 40.56 -9.40
CA PHE A 151 -6.18 40.07 -8.16
C PHE A 151 -4.86 39.29 -8.39
N LEU A 152 -4.61 38.84 -9.62
CA LEU A 152 -3.37 38.14 -9.96
C LEU A 152 -2.27 39.15 -10.29
N PRO A 153 -1.07 39.06 -9.65
CA PRO A 153 0.06 39.88 -10.05
C PRO A 153 0.44 39.58 -11.51
N PRO A 154 0.99 40.57 -12.25
CA PRO A 154 1.06 40.55 -13.71
C PRO A 154 1.82 39.35 -14.29
N HIS A 155 2.85 38.87 -13.57
CA HIS A 155 3.63 37.72 -14.00
C HIS A 155 2.88 36.38 -13.91
N ILE A 156 1.89 36.26 -13.01
CA ILE A 156 1.05 35.06 -12.87
C ILE A 156 -0.02 35.05 -13.97
N ALA A 157 -0.64 36.21 -14.24
CA ALA A 157 -1.61 36.36 -15.30
C ALA A 157 -1.04 35.97 -16.68
N GLN A 158 0.17 36.43 -16.99
CA GLN A 158 0.86 36.09 -18.26
C GLN A 158 1.12 34.58 -18.39
N ARG A 159 1.53 33.91 -17.31
CA ARG A 159 1.79 32.45 -17.35
C ARG A 159 0.52 31.64 -17.61
N LEU A 160 -0.61 32.08 -17.07
CA LEU A 160 -1.90 31.43 -17.28
C LEU A 160 -2.42 31.66 -18.70
N GLN A 161 -2.22 32.87 -19.25
CA GLN A 161 -2.55 33.18 -20.65
C GLN A 161 -1.75 32.30 -21.62
N VAL A 162 -0.43 32.18 -21.41
CA VAL A 162 0.45 31.33 -22.24
C VAL A 162 0.06 29.85 -22.17
N ARG A 163 -0.33 29.35 -20.98
CA ARG A 163 -0.81 27.97 -20.84
C ARG A 163 -2.17 27.73 -21.49
N ARG A 164 -3.06 28.73 -21.47
CA ARG A 164 -4.41 28.62 -22.05
C ARG A 164 -4.38 28.69 -23.58
N ALA A 165 -3.43 29.44 -24.14
CA ALA A 165 -3.16 29.50 -25.57
C ALA A 165 -2.37 28.29 -26.11
N ALA A 166 -1.92 27.39 -25.25
CA ALA A 166 -1.22 26.19 -25.70
C ALA A 166 -2.23 25.17 -26.26
N PRO A 167 -1.99 24.60 -27.45
CA PRO A 167 -2.88 23.60 -28.02
C PRO A 167 -2.97 22.37 -27.11
N PRO A 168 -4.12 21.67 -27.07
CA PRO A 168 -4.26 20.46 -26.26
C PRO A 168 -3.19 19.45 -26.67
N SER A 169 -2.61 18.75 -25.69
CA SER A 169 -1.65 17.68 -25.96
C SER A 169 -2.28 16.63 -26.87
N PRO A 170 -1.61 16.18 -27.94
CA PRO A 170 -2.19 15.23 -28.87
C PRO A 170 -2.60 13.94 -28.15
N ALA A 171 -3.70 13.34 -28.60
CA ALA A 171 -4.23 12.12 -28.02
C ALA A 171 -3.15 11.02 -28.02
N MET A 172 -2.85 10.50 -26.82
CA MET A 172 -1.93 9.37 -26.66
C MET A 172 -2.58 8.13 -27.29
N ILE A 173 -2.08 7.67 -28.43
CA ILE A 173 -2.57 6.43 -29.05
C ILE A 173 -2.04 5.27 -28.20
N PRO A 174 -2.91 4.46 -27.55
CA PRO A 174 -2.44 3.32 -26.77
C PRO A 174 -1.75 2.30 -27.69
N PRO A 175 -0.69 1.61 -27.22
CA PRO A 175 0.01 0.63 -28.03
C PRO A 175 -0.95 -0.49 -28.46
N HIS A 176 -1.03 -0.73 -29.77
CA HIS A 176 -1.80 -1.83 -30.34
C HIS A 176 -1.16 -3.17 -29.93
N ILE A 177 -1.91 -4.04 -29.29
CA ILE A 177 -1.45 -5.38 -28.93
C ILE A 177 -1.60 -6.27 -30.17
N SER A 178 -0.50 -6.54 -30.88
CA SER A 178 -0.49 -7.54 -31.95
C SER A 178 -0.47 -8.94 -31.34
N LYS A 179 -1.59 -9.68 -31.47
CA LYS A 179 -1.67 -11.08 -31.07
C LYS A 179 -0.93 -11.93 -32.11
N TYR A 180 0.33 -12.31 -31.84
CA TYR A 180 1.02 -13.34 -32.63
C TYR A 180 0.36 -14.70 -32.36
N LYS A 181 -0.33 -15.23 -33.38
CA LYS A 181 -0.89 -16.58 -33.37
C LYS A 181 0.21 -17.54 -33.83
N GLU A 182 0.84 -18.23 -32.90
CA GLU A 182 1.74 -19.36 -33.21
C GLU A 182 0.96 -20.42 -34.01
N GLN A 183 1.29 -20.54 -35.30
CA GLN A 183 0.87 -21.68 -36.10
C GLN A 183 1.92 -22.78 -35.94
N ARG A 184 1.60 -23.76 -35.09
CA ARG A 184 2.30 -25.05 -35.04
C ARG A 184 2.10 -25.78 -36.37
N TRP A 185 3.21 -26.11 -37.04
CA TRP A 185 3.25 -27.03 -38.18
C TRP A 185 2.80 -28.44 -37.75
N SER A 186 2.04 -29.10 -38.61
CA SER A 186 1.87 -30.56 -38.67
C SER A 186 2.39 -31.05 -40.02
#